data_AF-T1GIM1-F1
#
_entry.id   AF-T1GIM1-F1
#
_cell.length_a   1.000
_cell.length_b   1.000
_cell.length_c   1.000
_cell.angle_alpha   90.00
_cell.angle_beta   90.00
_cell.angle_gamma   90.00
#
_symmetry.space_group_name_H-M   'P 1'
#
loop_
_entity.id
_entity.type
_entity.pdbx_description
1 polymer ?
#
loop_
_entity_poly.entity_id
_entity_poly.type
_entity_poly.pdbx_seq_one_letter_code
_entity_poly.pdbx_strand_id
1 'polypeptide(L)'
;MEDVLKLSIIKGNDTFIQPRQIHRLLEENITKYSKNLSIIIDDNDKNISLDVSYMELNAEANKIARFIIDEKNRKKLTSNSDAIWKAGAAYLPIDISFPGDRIRHIFQESKPIMFIVENDEIKSNM
;
A
#
# COMPACT_ATOMS: atom_id res chain seq x y z
N MET A 1 43.44 -22.38 -20.83
CA MET A 1 43.13 -21.62 -19.61
C MET A 1 43.09 -20.16 -20.01
N GLU A 2 41.96 -19.51 -20.16
CA GLU A 2 40.62 -19.79 -19.64
C GLU A 2 39.65 -18.97 -20.51
N ASP A 3 38.80 -19.66 -21.29
CA ASP A 3 37.73 -19.02 -22.04
C ASP A 3 36.67 -18.54 -21.05
N VAL A 4 36.79 -17.28 -20.63
CA VAL A 4 35.76 -16.63 -19.83
C VAL A 4 34.56 -16.39 -20.75
N LEU A 5 33.58 -17.30 -20.65
CA LEU A 5 32.23 -17.13 -21.16
C LEU A 5 31.74 -15.73 -20.79
N LYS A 6 31.71 -14.82 -21.77
CA LYS A 6 30.95 -13.57 -21.70
C LYS A 6 29.49 -13.98 -21.59
N LEU A 7 29.02 -14.21 -20.37
CA LEU A 7 27.60 -14.24 -20.05
C LEU A 7 27.03 -12.93 -20.60
N SER A 8 26.21 -13.04 -21.64
CA SER A 8 25.55 -11.93 -22.31
C SER A 8 24.55 -11.33 -21.33
N ILE A 9 25.02 -10.42 -20.47
CA ILE A 9 24.15 -9.64 -19.60
C ILE A 9 23.38 -8.68 -20.53
N ILE A 10 22.12 -9.01 -20.79
CA ILE A 10 21.17 -8.11 -21.43
C ILE A 10 20.86 -7.03 -20.40
N LYS A 11 21.48 -5.86 -20.55
CA LYS A 11 21.11 -4.65 -19.81
C LYS A 11 20.18 -3.82 -20.68
N GLY A 12 18.97 -3.55 -20.18
CA GLY A 12 18.05 -2.61 -20.82
C GLY A 12 18.62 -1.19 -20.83
N ASN A 13 17.95 -0.28 -21.55
CA ASN A 13 18.38 1.11 -21.59
C ASN A 13 18.33 1.74 -20.19
N ASP A 14 19.45 2.32 -19.77
CA ASP A 14 19.51 3.11 -18.54
C ASP A 14 18.66 4.37 -18.75
N THR A 15 17.58 4.48 -17.98
CA THR A 15 16.79 5.70 -17.88
C THR A 15 17.06 6.30 -16.53
N PHE A 16 17.63 7.50 -16.51
CA PHE A 16 17.84 8.21 -15.26
C PHE A 16 16.50 8.73 -14.73
N ILE A 17 16.08 8.24 -13.57
CA ILE A 17 14.86 8.66 -12.87
C ILE A 17 15.28 9.43 -11.63
N GLN A 18 14.87 10.69 -11.54
CA GLN A 18 15.00 11.45 -10.30
C GLN A 18 14.13 10.79 -9.21
N PRO A 19 14.66 10.46 -8.03
CA PRO A 19 13.87 9.89 -6.95
C PRO A 19 12.75 10.86 -6.53
N ARG A 20 11.51 10.35 -6.52
CA ARG A 20 10.32 11.11 -6.15
C ARG A 20 9.44 10.25 -5.25
N GLN A 21 8.67 10.91 -4.39
CA GLN A 21 7.71 10.23 -3.53
C GLN A 21 6.56 9.70 -4.38
N ILE A 22 6.23 8.41 -4.26
CA ILE A 22 5.21 7.73 -5.10
C ILE A 22 3.86 8.44 -4.99
N HIS A 23 3.41 8.79 -3.78
CA HIS A 23 2.13 9.47 -3.58
C HIS A 23 2.07 10.86 -4.25
N ARG A 24 3.21 11.55 -4.43
CA ARG A 24 3.27 12.84 -5.16
C ARG A 24 3.09 12.64 -6.66
N LEU A 25 3.68 11.57 -7.22
CA LEU A 25 3.45 11.19 -8.61
C LEU A 25 1.98 10.89 -8.86
N LEU A 26 1.30 10.23 -7.92
CA LEU A 26 -0.14 9.99 -8.00
C LEU A 26 -0.91 11.31 -7.94
N GLU A 27 -0.65 12.17 -6.96
CA GLU A 27 -1.32 13.47 -6.79
C GLU A 27 -1.25 14.36 -8.03
N GLU A 28 -0.08 14.47 -8.64
CA GLU A 28 0.12 15.28 -9.85
C GLU A 28 -0.68 14.76 -11.05
N ASN A 29 -0.84 13.44 -11.14
CA ASN A 29 -1.55 12.81 -12.24
C ASN A 29 -3.08 12.87 -12.07
N ILE A 30 -3.60 13.13 -10.87
CA ILE A 30 -5.05 13.24 -10.62
C ILE A 30 -5.67 14.40 -11.39
N THR A 31 -4.98 15.53 -11.53
CA THR A 31 -5.50 16.66 -12.31
C THR A 31 -5.81 16.26 -13.75
N LYS A 32 -5.00 15.34 -14.32
CA LYS A 32 -5.14 14.88 -15.70
C LYS A 32 -6.08 13.68 -15.87
N TYR A 33 -6.11 12.77 -14.90
CA TYR A 33 -6.81 11.49 -15.00
C TYR A 33 -7.91 11.30 -13.94
N SER A 34 -8.40 12.39 -13.34
CA SER A 34 -9.37 12.39 -12.23
C SER A 34 -10.56 11.47 -12.43
N LYS A 35 -11.18 11.48 -13.62
CA LYS A 35 -12.37 10.70 -13.95
C LYS A 35 -12.08 9.28 -14.46
N ASN A 36 -10.80 8.93 -14.65
CA ASN A 36 -10.45 7.58 -15.07
C ASN A 36 -10.70 6.62 -13.92
N LEU A 37 -11.14 5.41 -14.25
CA LEU A 37 -11.28 4.33 -13.27
C LEU A 37 -9.90 3.91 -12.76
N SER A 38 -9.81 3.69 -11.46
CA SER A 38 -8.60 3.29 -10.74
C SER A 38 -8.74 1.89 -10.16
N ILE A 39 -9.91 1.58 -9.59
CA ILE A 39 -10.24 0.27 -9.03
C ILE A 39 -11.61 -0.12 -9.59
N ILE A 40 -11.69 -1.36 -10.08
CA ILE A 40 -12.94 -2.01 -10.47
C ILE A 40 -13.00 -3.26 -9.63
N ILE A 41 -13.98 -3.33 -8.73
CA ILE A 41 -14.26 -4.53 -7.93
C ILE A 41 -15.50 -5.15 -8.54
N ASP A 42 -15.37 -6.38 -9.05
CA ASP A 42 -16.47 -7.13 -9.61
C ASP A 42 -16.65 -8.42 -8.80
N ASP A 43 -17.72 -8.48 -8.00
CA ASP A 43 -18.12 -9.67 -7.26
C ASP A 43 -19.32 -10.30 -7.95
N ASN A 44 -19.01 -11.27 -8.83
CA ASN A 44 -20.00 -12.02 -9.61
C ASN A 44 -21.02 -12.75 -8.73
N ASP A 45 -20.63 -13.20 -7.53
CA ASP A 45 -21.53 -13.93 -6.63
C ASP A 45 -22.53 -12.99 -5.94
N LYS A 46 -22.17 -11.71 -5.77
CA LYS A 46 -23.02 -10.71 -5.11
C LYS A 46 -23.72 -9.74 -6.07
N ASN A 47 -23.47 -9.82 -7.38
CA ASN A 47 -23.90 -8.82 -8.38
C ASN A 47 -23.54 -7.38 -7.95
N ILE A 48 -22.35 -7.20 -7.37
CA ILE A 48 -21.86 -5.88 -6.97
C ILE A 48 -20.66 -5.56 -7.85
N SER A 49 -20.80 -4.53 -8.67
CA SER A 49 -19.67 -3.84 -9.28
C SER A 49 -19.46 -2.50 -8.55
N LEU A 50 -18.23 -2.28 -8.08
CA LEU A 50 -17.80 -1.00 -7.53
C LEU A 50 -16.70 -0.43 -8.39
N ASP A 51 -17.02 0.67 -9.05
CA ASP A 51 -16.09 1.45 -9.86
C ASP A 51 -15.63 2.67 -9.07
N VAL A 52 -14.32 2.78 -8.83
CA VAL A 52 -13.73 3.90 -8.08
C VAL A 52 -12.79 4.67 -9.00
N SER A 53 -13.06 5.96 -9.19
CA SER A 53 -12.19 6.86 -9.95
C SER A 53 -10.92 7.23 -9.19
N TYR A 54 -9.88 7.68 -9.91
CA TYR A 54 -8.66 8.20 -9.27
C TYR A 54 -8.94 9.36 -8.31
N MET A 55 -9.92 10.20 -8.62
CA MET A 55 -10.32 11.31 -7.75
C MET A 55 -10.93 10.82 -6.43
N GLU A 56 -11.82 9.83 -6.49
CA GLU A 56 -12.47 9.24 -5.31
C GLU A 56 -11.45 8.51 -4.43
N LEU A 57 -10.61 7.67 -5.04
CA LEU A 57 -9.55 6.94 -4.33
C LEU A 57 -8.62 7.89 -3.58
N ASN A 58 -8.17 8.96 -4.23
CA ASN A 58 -7.30 9.94 -3.59
C ASN A 58 -8.02 10.76 -2.50
N ALA A 59 -9.29 11.11 -2.71
CA ALA A 59 -10.07 11.80 -1.69
C ALA A 59 -10.22 10.95 -0.42
N GLU A 60 -10.45 9.65 -0.57
CA GLU A 60 -10.45 8.70 0.52
C GLU A 60 -9.06 8.57 1.17
N ALA A 61 -8.00 8.38 0.37
CA ALA A 61 -6.64 8.28 0.86
C ALA A 61 -6.22 9.52 1.69
N ASN A 62 -6.60 10.73 1.26
CA ASN A 62 -6.35 11.96 2.00
C ASN A 62 -7.11 12.04 3.33
N LYS A 63 -8.34 11.52 3.40
CA LYS A 63 -9.11 11.45 4.66
C LYS A 63 -8.43 10.50 5.65
N ILE A 64 -8.04 9.32 5.18
CA ILE A 64 -7.34 8.29 5.97
C ILE A 64 -5.97 8.82 6.43
N ALA A 65 -5.20 9.48 5.56
CA ALA A 65 -3.90 10.06 5.91
C ALA A 65 -4.00 11.09 7.06
N ARG A 66 -4.98 11.99 6.99
CA ARG A 66 -5.24 12.97 8.07
C ARG A 66 -5.58 12.29 9.38
N PHE A 67 -6.31 11.19 9.34
CA PHE A 67 -6.66 10.42 10.52
C PHE A 67 -5.46 9.67 11.11
N ILE A 68 -4.55 9.16 10.28
CA ILE A 68 -3.29 8.55 10.76
C ILE A 68 -2.45 9.59 11.51
N ILE A 69 -2.38 10.81 10.98
CA ILE A 69 -1.68 11.95 11.58
C ILE A 69 -2.36 12.40 12.88
N ASP A 70 -3.70 12.33 12.96
CA ASP A 70 -4.46 12.70 14.16
C ASP A 70 -4.52 11.56 15.19
N GLU A 71 -3.65 11.63 16.21
CA GLU A 71 -3.48 10.58 17.21
C GLU A 71 -4.76 10.23 17.99
N LYS A 72 -5.70 11.18 18.12
CA LYS A 72 -6.88 11.02 18.98
C LYS A 72 -7.94 10.10 18.38
N ASN A 73 -7.93 9.91 17.06
CA ASN A 73 -9.07 9.33 16.36
C ASN A 73 -8.88 7.91 15.85
N ARG A 74 -7.70 7.29 15.99
CA ARG A 74 -7.18 6.02 15.39
C ARG A 74 -8.05 4.71 15.36
N LYS A 75 -9.35 4.72 15.70
CA LYS A 75 -10.15 3.51 15.97
C LYS A 75 -10.84 2.80 14.79
N LYS A 76 -10.72 3.28 13.55
CA LYS A 76 -11.26 2.56 12.38
C LYS A 76 -10.58 3.03 11.09
N LEU A 77 -9.70 2.20 10.54
CA LEU A 77 -8.94 2.49 9.34
C LEU A 77 -9.07 1.32 8.38
N THR A 78 -9.35 1.64 7.11
CA THR A 78 -9.22 0.69 6.01
C THR A 78 -7.76 0.69 5.55
N SER A 79 -7.25 -0.46 5.12
CA SER A 79 -5.91 -0.60 4.55
C SER A 79 -5.84 0.10 3.19
N ASN A 80 -5.32 1.33 3.16
CA ASN A 80 -5.02 2.06 1.94
C ASN A 80 -3.54 2.47 1.96
N SER A 81 -2.72 1.87 1.10
CA SER A 81 -1.27 2.11 1.05
C SER A 81 -0.94 3.55 0.67
N ASP A 82 -1.69 4.16 -0.24
CA ASP A 82 -1.50 5.56 -0.65
C ASP A 82 -1.75 6.51 0.52
N ALA A 83 -2.77 6.23 1.36
CA ALA A 83 -3.02 6.99 2.57
C ALA A 83 -1.83 6.96 3.55
N ILE A 84 -1.20 5.79 3.71
CA ILE A 84 -0.05 5.64 4.62
C ILE A 84 1.15 6.43 4.10
N TRP A 85 1.42 6.36 2.80
CA TRP A 85 2.48 7.17 2.17
C TRP A 85 2.21 8.67 2.26
N LYS A 86 0.95 9.11 2.07
CA LYS A 86 0.52 10.51 2.24
C LYS A 86 0.65 10.99 3.68
N ALA A 87 0.51 10.10 4.65
CA ALA A 87 0.80 10.39 6.06
C ALA A 87 2.31 10.49 6.37
N GLY A 88 3.18 10.21 5.39
CA GLY A 88 4.63 10.16 5.57
C GLY A 88 5.12 8.91 6.30
N ALA A 89 4.28 7.88 6.37
CA ALA A 89 4.57 6.63 7.05
C ALA A 89 4.93 5.51 6.05
N ALA A 90 5.57 4.47 6.56
CA ALA A 90 5.76 3.21 5.87
C ALA A 90 4.76 2.18 6.40
N TYR A 91 4.37 1.22 5.57
CA TYR A 91 3.58 0.07 5.99
C TYR A 91 4.32 -1.23 5.69
N LEU A 92 4.05 -2.23 6.52
CA LEU A 92 4.50 -3.60 6.32
C LEU A 92 3.26 -4.49 6.26
N PRO A 93 2.87 -5.00 5.08
CA PRO A 93 1.75 -5.93 4.99
C PRO A 93 2.16 -7.25 5.64
N ILE A 94 1.28 -7.78 6.49
CA ILE A 94 1.51 -9.05 7.19
C ILE A 94 0.36 -9.98 6.87
N ASP A 95 0.70 -11.15 6.35
CA ASP A 95 -0.22 -12.25 6.17
C ASP A 95 -0.40 -12.97 7.51
N ILE A 96 -1.64 -13.01 7.99
CA ILE A 96 -2.00 -13.65 9.26
C ILE A 96 -1.90 -15.18 9.21
N SER A 97 -1.81 -15.78 8.02
CA SER A 97 -1.60 -17.22 7.83
C SER A 97 -0.18 -17.66 8.20
N PHE A 98 0.74 -16.71 8.41
CA PHE A 98 2.09 -17.03 8.86
C PHE A 98 2.11 -17.62 10.28
N PRO A 99 3.06 -18.53 10.58
CA PRO A 99 3.23 -19.04 11.93
C PRO A 99 3.41 -17.92 12.95
N GLY A 100 2.80 -18.05 14.13
CA GLY A 100 2.80 -17.01 15.15
C GLY A 100 4.19 -16.54 15.58
N ASP A 101 5.20 -17.41 15.57
CA ASP A 101 6.59 -17.03 15.86
C ASP A 101 7.18 -16.07 14.81
N ARG A 102 6.83 -16.27 13.54
CA ARG A 102 7.25 -15.37 12.45
C ARG A 102 6.60 -14.00 12.61
N ILE A 103 5.31 -13.97 12.92
CA ILE A 103 4.58 -12.71 13.18
C ILE A 103 5.20 -11.97 14.38
N ARG A 104 5.48 -12.69 15.48
CA ARG A 104 6.17 -12.13 16.66
C ARG A 104 7.52 -11.55 16.31
N HIS A 105 8.33 -12.27 15.55
CA HIS A 105 9.65 -11.80 15.12
C HIS A 105 9.55 -10.52 14.28
N ILE A 106 8.61 -10.48 13.31
CA ILE A 106 8.37 -9.28 12.49
C ILE A 106 8.01 -8.08 13.37
N PHE A 107 7.13 -8.26 14.37
CA PHE A 107 6.75 -7.16 15.27
C PHE A 107 7.91 -6.67 16.13
N GLN A 108 8.75 -7.58 16.62
CA GLN A 108 9.93 -7.22 17.43
C GLN A 108 10.94 -6.38 16.63
N GLU A 109 11.18 -6.74 15.38
CA GLU A 109 12.13 -6.01 14.51
C GLU A 109 11.54 -4.70 13.97
N SER A 110 10.28 -4.73 13.49
CA SER A 110 9.66 -3.58 12.83
C SER A 110 9.17 -2.48 13.78
N LYS A 111 8.89 -2.80 15.05
CA LYS A 111 8.43 -1.87 16.09
C LYS A 111 7.32 -0.92 15.59
N PRO A 112 6.19 -1.47 15.11
CA PRO A 112 5.13 -0.66 14.51
C PRO A 112 4.49 0.26 15.56
N ILE A 113 4.23 1.50 15.18
CA ILE A 113 3.52 2.49 16.02
C ILE A 113 1.99 2.38 15.92
N MET A 114 1.50 1.62 14.94
CA MET A 114 0.09 1.46 14.61
C MET A 114 -0.13 0.12 13.91
N PHE A 115 -1.26 -0.52 14.20
CA PHE A 115 -1.77 -1.67 13.46
C PHE A 115 -3.05 -1.25 12.72
N ILE A 116 -3.13 -1.63 11.44
CA ILE A 116 -4.35 -1.53 10.64
C ILE A 116 -4.78 -2.95 10.33
N VAL A 117 -5.99 -3.30 10.75
CA VAL A 117 -6.52 -4.66 10.67
C VAL A 117 -7.89 -4.59 10.04
N GLU A 118 -8.15 -5.47 9.09
CA GLU A 118 -9.48 -5.59 8.51
C GLU A 118 -10.38 -6.26 9.57
N ASN A 119 -11.52 -5.63 9.88
CA ASN A 119 -12.43 -6.16 10.89
C ASN A 119 -13.01 -7.48 10.39
N ASP A 120 -12.43 -8.59 10.86
CA ASP A 120 -13.13 -9.83 11.25
C ASP A 120 -12.23 -10.93 11.88
N GLU A 121 -10.90 -10.76 11.97
CA GLU A 121 -10.02 -11.90 12.36
C GLU A 121 -9.07 -11.73 13.55
N ILE A 122 -9.14 -10.65 14.33
CA ILE A 122 -8.44 -10.64 15.64
C ILE A 122 -9.40 -11.11 16.73
N LYS A 123 -9.73 -12.41 16.70
CA LYS A 123 -10.23 -13.10 17.89
C LYS A 123 -9.07 -13.23 18.89
N SER A 124 -9.08 -12.31 19.86
CA SER A 124 -8.61 -12.48 21.24
C SER A 124 -7.76 -13.74 21.49
N ASN A 125 -6.48 -13.69 21.12
CA ASN A 125 -5.43 -14.59 21.62
C ASN A 125 -4.07 -13.87 21.56
N MET A 126 -4.07 -12.57 21.87
CA MET A 126 -2.86 -11.88 22.36
C MET A 126 -2.86 -11.90 23.88
#